data_AF-A0A0R2SAU4-F1
#
_entry.id   AF-A0A0R2SAU4-F1
#
_cell.length_a   1.000
_cell.length_b   1.000
_cell.length_c   1.000
_cell.angle_alpha   90.00
_cell.angle_beta   90.00
_cell.angle_gamma   90.00
#
_symmetry.space_group_name_H-M   'P 1'
#
loop_
_entity.id
_entity.type
_entity.pdbx_description
1 polymer ?
#
loop_
_entity_poly.entity_id
_entity_poly.type
_entity_poly.pdbx_seq_one_letter_code
_entity_poly.pdbx_strand_id
1 'polypeptide(L)'
;MITSRKLLYSIAKSATIQSPGGVIVLEMPDHDYSLTEIASIVESNNTKILSSYIISKPNSTNIEVTIKLNKQEVTAIIKDFERHDYKVSASYKDEEADGDYLERYESLMRFLNP
;
A
#
# COMPACT_ATOMS: atom_id res chain seq x y z
N MET A 1 -19.76 21.42 5.84
CA MET A 1 -19.17 20.86 7.07
C MET A 1 -18.54 19.52 6.74
N ILE A 2 -17.27 19.30 7.09
CA ILE A 2 -16.62 17.98 7.00
C ILE A 2 -16.94 17.26 8.30
N THR A 3 -17.58 16.09 8.21
CA THR A 3 -17.86 15.23 9.38
C THR A 3 -16.90 14.05 9.38
N SER A 4 -16.52 13.53 10.55
CA SER A 4 -15.59 12.39 10.67
C SER A 4 -16.03 11.18 9.84
N ARG A 5 -17.35 10.93 9.78
CA ARG A 5 -17.95 9.90 8.93
C ARG A 5 -17.70 10.13 7.43
N LYS A 6 -17.85 11.38 6.97
CA LYS A 6 -17.60 11.73 5.56
C LYS A 6 -16.12 11.62 5.22
N LEU A 7 -15.23 11.92 6.18
CA LEU A 7 -13.79 11.75 6.02
C LEU A 7 -13.41 10.27 5.91
N LEU A 8 -13.90 9.45 6.85
CA LEU A 8 -13.68 8.00 6.87
C LEU A 8 -14.19 7.34 5.58
N TYR A 9 -15.41 7.67 5.16
CA TYR A 9 -15.99 7.17 3.92
C TYR A 9 -15.17 7.60 2.68
N SER A 10 -14.66 8.83 2.67
CA SER A 10 -13.85 9.32 1.54
C SER A 10 -12.47 8.64 1.47
N ILE A 11 -11.86 8.33 2.62
CA ILE A 11 -10.61 7.56 2.69
C ILE A 11 -10.85 6.12 2.26
N ALA A 12 -11.92 5.48 2.76
CA ALA A 12 -12.30 4.12 2.38
C ALA A 12 -12.67 3.98 0.88
N LYS A 13 -13.25 5.04 0.29
CA LYS A 13 -13.58 5.10 -1.14
C LYS A 13 -12.40 5.53 -2.01
N SER A 14 -11.29 6.01 -1.44
CA SER A 14 -10.10 6.32 -2.24
C SER A 14 -9.66 5.04 -2.96
N ALA A 15 -9.50 5.16 -4.29
CA ALA A 15 -9.50 4.05 -5.26
C ALA A 15 -8.48 2.94 -5.02
N THR A 16 -7.53 3.18 -4.12
CA THR A 16 -6.45 2.29 -3.72
C THR A 16 -6.91 1.03 -2.99
N ILE A 17 -7.95 1.13 -2.14
CA ILE A 17 -8.35 0.02 -1.25
C ILE A 17 -9.17 -1.04 -1.99
N GLN A 18 -9.91 -0.64 -3.02
CA GLN A 18 -10.86 -1.53 -3.74
C GLN A 18 -10.30 -2.10 -5.05
N SER A 19 -9.15 -1.61 -5.51
CA SER A 19 -8.55 -2.10 -6.76
C SER A 19 -7.73 -3.37 -6.50
N PRO A 20 -8.05 -4.50 -7.17
CA PRO A 20 -7.25 -5.72 -7.04
C PRO A 20 -5.79 -5.45 -7.37
N GLY A 21 -4.90 -6.01 -6.57
CA GLY A 21 -3.47 -5.83 -6.81
C GLY A 21 -2.58 -6.20 -5.63
N GLY A 22 -1.29 -6.25 -5.90
CA GLY A 22 -0.27 -6.56 -4.90
C GLY A 22 0.14 -5.32 -4.12
N VAL A 23 0.56 -5.53 -2.87
CA VAL A 23 1.17 -4.52 -2.02
C VAL A 23 2.59 -4.96 -1.72
N ILE A 24 3.54 -4.02 -1.82
CA ILE A 24 4.94 -4.22 -1.41
C ILE A 24 5.26 -3.16 -0.35
N VAL A 25 5.95 -3.57 0.72
CA VAL A 25 6.44 -2.66 1.76
C VAL A 25 7.96 -2.70 1.77
N LEU A 26 8.60 -1.57 1.46
CA LEU A 26 10.05 -1.41 1.50
C LEU A 26 10.45 -0.74 2.81
N GLU A 27 11.53 -1.20 3.43
CA GLU A 27 12.14 -0.53 4.58
C GLU A 27 13.51 0.00 4.18
N MET A 28 13.77 1.29 4.39
CA MET A 28 15.06 1.91 4.07
C MET A 28 15.33 3.10 4.99
N PRO A 29 16.60 3.51 5.16
CA PRO A 29 16.92 4.82 5.74
C PRO A 29 16.26 5.95 4.93
N ASP A 30 15.78 7.00 5.60
CA ASP A 30 15.11 8.14 4.97
C ASP A 30 15.97 8.81 3.88
N HIS A 31 17.29 8.87 4.08
CA HIS A 31 18.22 9.47 3.12
C HIS A 31 18.40 8.64 1.84
N ASP A 32 18.08 7.35 1.86
CA ASP A 32 18.17 6.44 0.71
C ASP A 32 16.85 6.41 -0.09
N TYR A 33 15.82 7.14 0.37
CA TYR A 33 14.53 7.17 -0.30
C TYR A 33 14.57 7.88 -1.65
N SER A 34 14.17 7.16 -2.69
CA SER A 34 13.96 7.70 -4.04
C SER A 34 12.68 7.15 -4.66
N LEU A 35 11.60 7.96 -4.68
CA LEU A 35 10.36 7.56 -5.34
C LEU A 35 10.56 7.33 -6.85
N THR A 36 11.45 8.11 -7.46
CA THR A 36 11.75 8.00 -8.90
C THR A 36 12.39 6.67 -9.25
N GLU A 37 13.32 6.18 -8.42
CA GLU A 37 13.94 4.87 -8.60
C GLU A 37 12.94 3.74 -8.37
N ILE A 38 12.18 3.82 -7.28
CA ILE A 38 11.10 2.88 -6.97
C ILE A 38 10.10 2.79 -8.14
N ALA A 39 9.65 3.93 -8.66
CA ALA A 39 8.74 3.99 -9.80
C ALA A 39 9.38 3.38 -11.06
N SER A 40 10.65 3.67 -11.33
CA SER A 40 11.36 3.13 -12.50
C SER A 40 11.45 1.60 -12.44
N ILE A 41 11.75 1.02 -11.28
CA ILE A 41 11.78 -0.44 -11.08
C ILE A 41 10.40 -1.05 -11.33
N VAL A 42 9.34 -0.46 -10.77
CA VAL A 42 7.96 -0.93 -10.95
C VAL A 42 7.52 -0.84 -12.42
N GLU A 43 7.79 0.28 -13.08
CA GLU A 43 7.41 0.51 -14.48
C GLU A 43 8.19 -0.38 -15.46
N SER A 44 9.46 -0.69 -15.16
CA SER A 44 10.26 -1.65 -15.95
C SER A 44 9.66 -3.06 -15.95
N ASN A 45 8.87 -3.39 -14.92
CA ASN A 45 8.09 -4.61 -14.82
C ASN A 45 6.68 -4.49 -15.44
N ASN A 46 6.47 -3.49 -16.29
CA ASN A 46 5.21 -3.21 -16.98
C ASN A 46 4.00 -3.15 -16.02
N THR A 47 4.22 -2.57 -14.84
CA THR A 47 3.26 -2.48 -13.75
C THR A 47 3.07 -1.02 -13.36
N LYS A 48 1.87 -0.65 -12.89
CA LYS A 48 1.54 0.71 -12.46
C LYS A 48 1.42 0.80 -10.94
N ILE A 49 1.96 1.88 -10.38
CA ILE A 49 1.70 2.26 -8.99
C ILE A 49 0.31 2.89 -8.91
N LEU A 50 -0.57 2.31 -8.09
CA LEU A 50 -1.90 2.86 -7.79
C LEU A 50 -1.84 3.85 -6.63
N SER A 51 -0.98 3.59 -5.66
CA SER A 51 -0.70 4.51 -4.55
C SER A 51 0.65 4.21 -3.91
N SER A 52 1.23 5.22 -3.28
CA SER A 52 2.31 5.05 -2.32
C SER A 52 2.06 5.90 -1.09
N TYR A 53 2.52 5.42 0.05
CA TYR A 53 2.56 6.19 1.29
C TYR A 53 3.79 5.82 2.11
N ILE A 54 4.24 6.77 2.93
CA ILE A 54 5.45 6.65 3.72
C ILE A 54 5.09 6.81 5.19
N ILE A 55 5.62 5.93 6.02
CA ILE A 55 5.51 6.02 7.48
C ILE A 55 6.91 6.05 8.06
N SER A 56 7.22 7.09 8.83
CA SER A 56 8.45 7.15 9.62
C SER A 56 8.30 6.29 10.87
N LYS A 57 9.33 5.48 11.19
CA LYS A 57 9.34 4.74 12.46
C LYS A 57 9.78 5.67 13.59
N PRO A 58 9.04 5.76 14.71
CA PRO A 58 9.46 6.55 15.87
C PRO A 58 10.85 6.09 16.35
N ASN A 59 11.73 7.05 16.65
CA ASN A 59 13.11 6.81 17.12
C ASN A 59 14.00 6.01 16.14
N SER A 60 13.68 6.01 14.85
CA SER A 60 14.50 5.38 13.81
C SER A 60 14.70 6.34 12.65
N THR A 61 15.85 6.23 11.98
CA THR A 61 16.09 6.91 10.69
C THR A 61 15.44 6.18 9.52
N ASN A 62 14.82 5.02 9.76
CA ASN A 62 14.20 4.24 8.72
C ASN A 62 12.74 4.63 8.50
N ILE A 63 12.36 4.59 7.24
CA ILE A 63 10.99 4.74 6.77
C ILE A 63 10.48 3.40 6.24
N GLU A 64 9.16 3.26 6.25
CA GLU A 64 8.45 2.24 5.48
C GLU A 64 7.73 2.90 4.31
N VAL A 65 8.02 2.42 3.11
CA VAL A 65 7.34 2.84 1.88
C VAL A 65 6.42 1.72 1.46
N THR A 66 5.12 1.95 1.56
CA THR A 66 4.11 0.99 1.10
C THR A 66 3.63 1.38 -0.29
N ILE A 67 3.61 0.42 -1.21
CA ILE A 67 3.31 0.60 -2.62
C ILE A 67 2.20 -0.36 -3.01
N LYS A 68 1.06 0.17 -3.48
CA LYS A 68 -0.02 -0.62 -4.09
C LYS A 68 0.18 -0.63 -5.60
N LEU A 69 0.12 -1.81 -6.19
CA LEU A 69 0.35 -2.05 -7.61
C LEU A 69 -0.93 -2.55 -8.27
N ASN A 70 -1.09 -2.34 -9.58
CA ASN A 70 -2.23 -2.85 -10.35
C ASN A 70 -2.10 -4.34 -10.76
N LYS A 71 -1.15 -5.08 -10.15
CA LYS A 71 -0.85 -6.48 -10.46
C LYS A 71 -0.68 -7.26 -9.16
N GLN A 72 -1.35 -8.41 -9.03
CA GLN A 72 -1.24 -9.29 -7.85
C GLN A 72 0.07 -10.08 -7.82
N GLU A 73 0.55 -10.54 -8.99
CA GLU A 73 1.81 -11.25 -9.10
C GLU A 73 2.96 -10.24 -9.10
N VAL A 74 3.63 -10.13 -7.95
CA VAL A 74 4.68 -9.14 -7.67
C VAL A 74 6.07 -9.76 -7.49
N THR A 75 6.22 -11.08 -7.71
CA THR A 75 7.47 -11.79 -7.42
C THR A 75 8.64 -11.27 -8.25
N ALA A 76 8.42 -10.94 -9.53
CA ALA A 76 9.46 -10.35 -10.37
C ALA A 76 9.92 -8.98 -9.86
N ILE A 77 8.98 -8.15 -9.41
CA ILE A 77 9.23 -6.80 -8.90
C ILE A 77 10.02 -6.87 -7.58
N ILE A 78 9.65 -7.80 -6.69
CA ILE A 78 10.38 -8.05 -5.43
C ILE A 78 11.84 -8.41 -5.71
N LYS A 79 12.10 -9.32 -6.67
CA LYS A 79 13.47 -9.69 -7.05
C LYS A 79 14.26 -8.51 -7.62
N ASP A 80 13.60 -7.65 -8.39
CA ASP A 80 14.24 -6.46 -8.93
C ASP A 80 14.55 -5.43 -7.85
N PHE A 81 13.68 -5.26 -6.85
CA PHE A 81 13.96 -4.44 -5.67
C PHE A 81 15.16 -4.98 -4.88
N GLU A 82 15.18 -6.27 -4.57
CA GLU A 82 16.29 -6.92 -3.87
C GLU A 82 17.62 -6.77 -4.63
N ARG A 83 17.59 -6.79 -5.97
CA ARG A 83 18.77 -6.55 -6.82
C ARG A 83 19.31 -5.11 -6.73
N HIS A 84 18.46 -4.14 -6.42
CA HIS A 84 18.84 -2.74 -6.19
C HIS A 84 19.04 -2.45 -4.70
N ASP A 85 19.34 -3.47 -3.89
CA ASP A 85 19.60 -3.37 -2.45
C ASP A 85 18.43 -2.83 -1.61
N TYR A 86 17.20 -2.84 -2.14
CA TYR A 86 16.02 -2.54 -1.33
C TYR A 86 15.67 -3.72 -0.42
N LYS A 87 15.42 -3.41 0.85
CA LYS A 87 14.89 -4.38 1.82
C LYS A 87 13.36 -4.45 1.71
N VAL A 88 12.85 -5.54 1.14
CA VAL A 88 11.42 -5.86 1.13
C VAL A 88 11.02 -6.42 2.49
N SER A 89 10.26 -5.66 3.26
CA SER A 89 9.82 -6.03 4.62
C SER A 89 8.55 -6.88 4.62
N ALA A 90 7.65 -6.65 3.65
CA ALA A 90 6.43 -7.43 3.48
C ALA A 90 5.91 -7.33 2.03
N SER A 91 5.15 -8.33 1.62
CA SER A 91 4.35 -8.28 0.40
C SER A 91 3.01 -8.98 0.60
N TYR A 92 1.93 -8.40 0.09
CA TYR A 92 0.58 -8.94 0.19
C TYR A 92 -0.01 -9.09 -1.21
N LYS A 93 -0.70 -10.19 -1.46
CA LYS A 93 -1.55 -10.36 -2.65
C LYS A 93 -2.98 -10.13 -2.17
N ASP A 94 -3.75 -9.29 -2.87
CA ASP A 94 -5.21 -9.33 -2.69
C ASP A 94 -5.68 -10.69 -3.21
N GLU A 95 -5.84 -11.65 -2.31
CA GLU A 95 -6.74 -12.77 -2.55
C GLU A 95 -8.15 -12.20 -2.53
N GLU A 96 -8.97 -12.54 -3.53
CA GLU A 96 -10.30 -12.00 -3.81
C GLU A 96 -11.10 -11.67 -2.53
N ALA A 97 -11.03 -10.41 -2.10
CA ALA A 97 -11.78 -9.89 -0.97
C ALA A 97 -13.05 -9.20 -1.48
N ASP A 98 -13.79 -9.88 -2.35
CA ASP A 98 -14.95 -9.30 -3.04
C ASP A 98 -16.24 -9.34 -2.19
N GLY A 99 -16.11 -9.35 -0.85
CA GLY A 99 -17.26 -9.35 0.07
C GLY A 99 -16.98 -8.90 1.50
N ASP A 100 -15.76 -9.12 2.01
CA ASP A 100 -15.47 -8.96 3.45
C ASP A 100 -15.30 -7.50 3.89
N TYR A 101 -14.85 -6.59 3.01
CA TYR A 101 -14.58 -5.21 3.41
C TYR A 101 -15.86 -4.41 3.72
N LEU A 102 -16.94 -4.62 2.97
CA LEU A 102 -18.22 -3.97 3.24
C LEU A 102 -18.81 -4.52 4.55
N GLU A 103 -18.71 -5.83 4.77
CA GLU A 103 -19.20 -6.49 5.98
C GLU A 103 -18.43 -6.07 7.24
N ARG A 104 -17.09 -5.96 7.16
CA ARG A 104 -16.23 -5.43 8.22
C ARG A 104 -16.50 -3.96 8.49
N TYR A 105 -16.71 -3.16 7.43
CA TYR A 105 -17.12 -1.77 7.58
C TYR A 105 -18.48 -1.65 8.26
N GLU A 106 -19.49 -2.43 7.84
CA GLU A 106 -20.80 -2.44 8.50
C GLU A 106 -20.70 -2.87 9.95
N SER A 107 -19.88 -3.89 10.24
CA SER A 107 -19.63 -4.38 11.60
C SER A 107 -18.99 -3.31 12.48
N LEU A 108 -17.98 -2.59 11.97
CA LEU A 108 -17.37 -1.45 12.65
C LEU A 108 -18.40 -0.34 12.92
N MET A 109 -19.26 -0.04 11.94
CA MET A 109 -20.27 1.01 12.07
C MET A 109 -21.38 0.65 13.07
N ARG A 110 -21.79 -0.63 13.15
CA ARG A 110 -22.70 -1.15 14.19
C ARG A 110 -22.09 -1.07 15.58
N PHE A 111 -20.79 -1.29 15.72
CA PHE A 111 -20.09 -1.18 16.99
C PHE A 111 -19.98 0.28 17.49
N LEU A 112 -19.75 1.23 16.58
CA LEU A 112 -19.57 2.65 16.94
C LEU A 112 -20.89 3.41 17.16
N ASN A 113 -22.02 2.87 16.70
CA ASN A 113 -23.35 3.43 16.89
C ASN A 113 -24.34 2.30 17.26
N PRO A 114 -24.65 2.06 18.54
CA PRO A 114 -25.76 1.19 18.91
C PRO A 114 -27.12 1.80 18.52
#